data_AF-A0A1H8UUW4-F1
#
_entry.id   AF-A0A1H8UUW4-F1
#
_cell.length_a   1.000
_cell.length_b   1.000
_cell.length_c   1.000
_cell.angle_alpha   90.00
_cell.angle_beta   90.00
_cell.angle_gamma   90.00
#
_symmetry.space_group_name_H-M   'P 1'
#
loop_
_entity.id
_entity.type
_entity.pdbx_description
1 polymer ?
#
loop_
_entity_poly.entity_id
_entity_poly.type
_entity_poly.pdbx_seq_one_letter_code
_entity_poly.pdbx_strand_id
1 'polypeptide(L)'
;MPHLFTVGRFADETSRRRTALTAQVLQWSLDAELADPIRCVDDLLRATRPDLPRLRRAEATFGTGTAARLTVTVHVPFDGDGRFFASRPGRPPAVEPPVGDWHRWAGHGPVLRLPENFAPDVDAGTVRAWASRAVDAVEALLAALREEAAEETARLSADLVDLARQRAEDLTRRRALEAELGTGI
;
A
#
# COMPACT_ATOMS: atom_id res chain seq x y z
N MET A 1 -0.90 18.53 -9.38
CA MET A 1 -0.58 17.62 -8.26
C MET A 1 -1.81 16.76 -7.99
N PRO A 2 -1.69 15.44 -7.80
CA PRO A 2 -2.87 14.61 -7.54
C PRO A 2 -3.48 14.98 -6.19
N HIS A 3 -4.80 15.24 -6.16
CA HIS A 3 -5.54 15.45 -4.93
C HIS A 3 -5.54 14.15 -4.11
N LEU A 4 -5.13 14.22 -2.84
CA LEU A 4 -5.20 13.07 -1.94
C LEU A 4 -6.65 12.62 -1.74
N PHE A 5 -6.83 11.33 -1.44
CA PHE A 5 -8.12 10.74 -1.07
C PHE A 5 -9.25 10.78 -2.11
N THR A 6 -9.01 11.02 -3.41
CA THR A 6 -10.11 11.26 -4.38
C THR A 6 -10.34 10.21 -5.46
N VAL A 7 -9.42 9.29 -5.76
CA VAL A 7 -9.51 8.53 -7.04
C VAL A 7 -9.27 7.01 -6.96
N GLY A 8 -8.36 6.49 -6.11
CA GLY A 8 -7.98 5.07 -6.16
C GLY A 8 -8.66 4.19 -5.10
N ARG A 9 -9.33 3.11 -5.49
CA ARG A 9 -9.72 2.04 -4.54
C ARG A 9 -8.49 1.18 -4.26
N PHE A 10 -8.21 0.89 -2.99
CA PHE A 10 -7.10 -0.02 -2.65
C PHE A 10 -7.26 -1.39 -3.32
N ALA A 11 -8.51 -1.83 -3.51
CA ALA A 11 -8.88 -3.03 -4.26
C ALA A 11 -8.33 -3.09 -5.70
N ASP A 12 -8.12 -1.95 -6.37
CA ASP A 12 -7.58 -1.94 -7.74
C ASP A 12 -6.09 -2.28 -7.74
N GLU A 13 -5.36 -1.80 -6.73
CA GLU A 13 -3.93 -2.08 -6.55
C GLU A 13 -3.71 -3.55 -6.18
N THR A 14 -4.54 -4.07 -5.27
CA THR A 14 -4.48 -5.48 -4.89
C THR A 14 -4.85 -6.40 -6.05
N SER A 15 -5.84 -6.03 -6.89
CA SER A 15 -6.21 -6.80 -8.08
C SER A 15 -5.09 -6.87 -9.11
N ARG A 16 -4.39 -5.76 -9.38
CA ARG A 16 -3.22 -5.76 -10.28
C ARG A 16 -2.10 -6.63 -9.74
N ARG A 17 -1.81 -6.50 -8.44
CA ARG A 17 -0.81 -7.33 -7.76
C ARG A 17 -1.15 -8.81 -7.88
N ARG A 18 -2.39 -9.20 -7.60
CA ARG A 18 -2.88 -10.58 -7.73
C ARG A 18 -2.61 -11.13 -9.13
N THR A 19 -3.06 -10.44 -10.18
CA THR A 19 -2.87 -10.86 -11.58
C THR A 19 -1.39 -11.07 -11.92
N ALA A 20 -0.52 -10.13 -11.52
CA ALA A 20 0.91 -10.22 -11.79
C ALA A 20 1.56 -11.43 -11.10
N LEU A 21 1.23 -11.67 -9.82
CA LEU A 21 1.80 -12.79 -9.06
C LEU A 21 1.28 -14.14 -9.54
N THR A 22 0.00 -14.24 -9.89
CA THR A 22 -0.57 -15.44 -10.52
C THR A 22 0.17 -15.79 -11.82
N ALA A 23 0.42 -14.81 -12.68
CA ALA A 23 1.15 -15.02 -13.93
C ALA A 23 2.59 -15.52 -13.68
N GLN A 24 3.25 -15.03 -12.62
CA GLN A 24 4.58 -15.47 -12.24
C GLN A 24 4.62 -16.91 -11.72
N VAL A 25 3.67 -17.31 -10.86
CA VAL A 25 3.55 -18.71 -10.40
C VAL A 25 3.29 -19.66 -11.56
N LEU A 26 2.50 -19.22 -12.56
CA LEU A 26 2.28 -19.97 -13.80
C LEU A 26 3.52 -20.09 -14.71
N GLN A 27 4.67 -19.53 -14.33
CA GLN A 27 5.96 -19.71 -15.01
C GLN A 27 6.93 -20.59 -14.22
N TRP A 28 6.62 -20.93 -12.97
CA TRP A 28 7.49 -21.74 -12.11
C TRP A 28 7.74 -23.15 -12.66
N SER A 29 8.87 -23.72 -12.27
CA SER A 29 9.34 -25.02 -12.74
C SER A 29 9.28 -26.09 -11.65
N LEU A 30 9.13 -27.36 -12.05
CA LEU A 30 9.05 -28.50 -11.13
C LEU A 30 10.30 -28.65 -10.26
N ASP A 31 11.47 -28.48 -10.86
CA ASP A 31 12.75 -28.81 -10.23
C ASP A 31 13.37 -27.62 -9.47
N ALA A 32 12.64 -26.51 -9.32
CA ALA A 32 13.07 -25.34 -8.57
C ALA A 32 11.96 -24.83 -7.62
N GLU A 33 11.11 -23.90 -8.06
CA GLU A 33 10.16 -23.23 -7.16
C GLU A 33 9.03 -24.16 -6.71
N LEU A 34 8.58 -25.08 -7.59
CA LEU A 34 7.49 -25.99 -7.26
C LEU A 34 7.91 -27.16 -6.35
N ALA A 35 9.21 -27.33 -6.09
CA ALA A 35 9.69 -28.30 -5.10
C ALA A 35 9.36 -27.89 -3.67
N ASP A 36 9.25 -26.58 -3.41
CA ASP A 36 8.81 -26.02 -2.12
C ASP A 36 7.93 -24.77 -2.35
N PRO A 37 6.67 -24.97 -2.77
CA PRO A 37 5.78 -23.87 -3.14
C PRO A 37 5.50 -22.89 -2.02
N ILE A 38 5.44 -23.37 -0.77
CA ILE A 38 5.09 -22.52 0.39
C ILE A 38 6.20 -21.49 0.61
N ARG A 39 7.45 -21.93 0.69
CA ARG A 39 8.59 -21.03 0.88
C ARG A 39 8.73 -20.05 -0.28
N CYS A 40 8.58 -20.52 -1.52
CA CYS A 40 8.70 -19.67 -2.71
C CYS A 40 7.58 -18.61 -2.78
N VAL A 41 6.34 -18.95 -2.41
CA VAL A 41 5.23 -17.97 -2.32
C VAL A 41 5.50 -16.96 -1.22
N ASP A 42 5.98 -17.38 -0.05
CA ASP A 42 6.31 -16.47 1.05
C ASP A 42 7.41 -15.48 0.67
N ASP A 43 8.47 -15.94 0.01
CA ASP A 43 9.54 -15.08 -0.48
C ASP A 43 9.03 -14.09 -1.55
N LEU A 44 8.18 -14.55 -2.47
CA LEU A 44 7.56 -13.72 -3.50
C LEU A 44 6.66 -12.62 -2.89
N LEU A 45 5.82 -12.97 -1.91
CA LEU A 45 4.93 -12.02 -1.25
C LEU A 45 5.70 -11.01 -0.40
N ARG A 46 6.80 -11.43 0.22
CA ARG A 46 7.69 -10.53 0.97
C ARG A 46 8.37 -9.53 0.04
N ALA A 47 8.88 -9.97 -1.10
CA ALA A 47 9.55 -9.11 -2.08
C ALA A 47 8.60 -8.08 -2.73
N THR A 48 7.30 -8.39 -2.79
CA THR A 48 6.29 -7.55 -3.44
C THR A 48 5.34 -6.88 -2.45
N ARG A 49 5.71 -6.82 -1.16
CA ARG A 49 4.87 -6.24 -0.12
C ARG A 49 4.64 -4.75 -0.39
N PRO A 50 3.38 -4.25 -0.31
CA PRO A 50 3.11 -2.83 -0.42
C PRO A 50 3.85 -2.03 0.66
N ASP A 51 4.61 -1.02 0.24
CA ASP A 51 5.34 -0.13 1.13
C ASP A 51 4.45 1.02 1.61
N LEU A 52 3.48 0.69 2.48
CA LEU A 52 2.50 1.65 2.99
C LEU A 52 3.18 2.74 3.83
N PRO A 53 2.84 4.04 3.62
CA PRO A 53 3.47 5.15 4.31
C PRO A 53 3.47 5.01 5.83
N ARG A 54 4.57 5.42 6.48
CA ARG A 54 4.66 5.55 7.94
C ARG A 54 5.04 6.98 8.29
N LEU A 55 4.15 7.68 8.99
CA LEU A 55 4.39 9.05 9.41
C LEU A 55 5.45 9.12 10.52
N ARG A 56 6.36 10.10 10.41
CA ARG A 56 7.33 10.46 11.45
C ARG A 56 6.78 11.64 12.23
N ARG A 57 5.72 11.39 12.99
CA ARG A 57 4.97 12.42 13.73
C ARG A 57 5.84 13.29 14.63
N ALA A 58 6.86 12.71 15.26
CA ALA A 58 7.78 13.45 16.12
C ALA A 58 8.60 14.53 15.37
N GLU A 59 8.73 14.40 14.05
CA GLU A 59 9.44 15.34 13.18
C GLU A 59 8.49 16.32 12.47
N ALA A 60 7.20 16.33 12.85
CA ALA A 60 6.22 17.20 12.23
C ALA A 60 6.52 18.68 12.51
N THR A 61 6.40 19.52 11.48
CA THR A 61 6.63 20.97 11.56
C THR A 61 5.43 21.74 11.03
N PHE A 62 5.38 23.04 11.34
CA PHE A 62 4.34 23.95 10.86
C PHE A 62 4.94 24.93 9.86
N GLY A 63 4.24 25.17 8.75
CA GLY A 63 4.46 26.31 7.88
C GLY A 63 3.24 27.22 7.89
N THR A 64 3.46 28.52 7.71
CA THR A 64 2.39 29.51 7.64
C THR A 64 2.47 30.25 6.30
N GLY A 65 1.34 30.36 5.62
CA GLY A 65 1.18 31.19 4.43
C GLY A 65 0.28 32.39 4.70
N THR A 66 0.54 33.51 4.02
CA THR A 66 -0.26 34.74 4.14
C THR A 66 -1.07 34.97 2.86
N ALA A 67 -2.35 34.61 2.91
CA ALA A 67 -3.37 35.11 1.98
C ALA A 67 -4.41 35.92 2.79
N ALA A 68 -5.57 36.24 2.23
CA ALA A 68 -6.67 36.92 2.96
C ALA A 68 -7.15 36.18 4.23
N ARG A 69 -6.67 34.94 4.46
CA ARG A 69 -6.80 34.14 5.69
C ARG A 69 -5.42 33.61 6.09
N LEU A 70 -5.24 33.34 7.38
CA LEU A 70 -4.05 32.64 7.87
C LEU A 70 -4.14 31.17 7.46
N THR A 71 -3.31 30.76 6.51
CA THR A 71 -3.19 29.34 6.13
C THR A 71 -2.08 28.70 6.93
N VAL A 72 -2.42 27.71 7.75
CA VAL A 72 -1.43 26.88 8.45
C VAL A 72 -1.32 25.56 7.71
N THR A 73 -0.09 25.14 7.42
CA THR A 73 0.20 23.83 6.83
C THR A 73 1.01 22.99 7.81
N VAL A 74 0.50 21.82 8.16
CA VAL A 74 1.27 20.81 8.90
C VAL A 74 2.08 20.02 7.89
N HIS A 75 3.38 19.95 8.12
CA HIS A 75 4.33 19.18 7.34
C HIS A 75 4.73 17.95 8.16
N VAL A 76 4.37 16.75 7.71
CA VAL A 76 4.69 15.49 8.39
C VAL A 76 5.61 14.66 7.49
N PRO A 77 6.90 14.52 7.82
CA PRO A 77 7.78 13.60 7.12
C PRO A 77 7.27 12.16 7.22
N PHE A 78 7.55 11.34 6.21
CA PHE A 78 7.15 9.94 6.21
C PHE A 78 8.17 9.03 5.50
N ASP A 79 8.10 7.74 5.78
CA ASP A 79 8.75 6.68 5.01
C ASP A 79 7.72 5.94 4.17
N GLY A 80 8.16 5.25 3.11
CA GLY A 80 7.31 4.45 2.24
C GLY A 80 6.79 5.18 1.00
N ASP A 81 5.82 4.58 0.33
CA ASP A 81 5.31 5.08 -0.94
C ASP A 81 4.09 6.01 -0.77
N GLY A 82 4.31 7.30 -0.98
CA GLY A 82 3.28 8.33 -0.85
C GLY A 82 2.05 8.14 -1.76
N ARG A 83 2.16 7.32 -2.82
CA ARG A 83 1.00 7.03 -3.70
C ARG A 83 -0.19 6.45 -2.93
N PHE A 84 0.05 5.72 -1.84
CA PHE A 84 -1.02 5.13 -1.01
C PHE A 84 -1.84 6.14 -0.21
N PHE A 85 -1.40 7.40 -0.09
CA PHE A 85 -2.27 8.47 0.44
C PHE A 85 -3.46 8.78 -0.49
N ALA A 86 -3.40 8.37 -1.77
CA ALA A 86 -4.52 8.48 -2.68
C ALA A 86 -5.49 7.29 -2.62
N SER A 87 -5.14 6.22 -1.89
CA SER A 87 -5.93 5.00 -1.78
C SER A 87 -6.97 5.10 -0.67
N ARG A 88 -8.17 4.56 -0.92
CA ARG A 88 -9.19 4.39 0.11
C ARG A 88 -9.32 2.91 0.51
N PRO A 89 -9.31 2.59 1.82
CA PRO A 89 -9.64 1.25 2.28
C PRO A 89 -11.12 0.94 2.00
N GLY A 90 -11.45 -0.34 1.83
CA GLY A 90 -12.82 -0.80 1.67
C GLY A 90 -13.67 -0.59 2.92
N ARG A 91 -13.03 -0.57 4.10
CA ARG A 91 -13.62 -0.20 5.39
C ARG A 91 -12.97 1.09 5.91
N PRO A 92 -13.52 2.28 5.60
CA PRO A 92 -12.92 3.54 6.03
C PRO A 92 -13.03 3.75 7.54
N PRO A 93 -12.07 4.46 8.16
CA PRO A 93 -12.18 4.88 9.55
C PRO A 93 -13.34 5.85 9.75
N ALA A 94 -13.79 6.02 11.00
CA ALA A 94 -14.92 6.90 11.33
C ALA A 94 -14.63 8.39 11.07
N VAL A 95 -13.37 8.80 11.11
CA VAL A 95 -12.93 10.18 10.85
C VAL A 95 -12.21 10.21 9.52
N GLU A 96 -12.74 10.99 8.58
CA GLU A 96 -12.06 11.22 7.31
C GLU A 96 -10.86 12.15 7.52
N PRO A 97 -9.69 11.82 6.92
CA PRO A 97 -8.54 12.72 6.97
C PRO A 97 -8.82 13.99 6.15
N PRO A 98 -8.26 15.13 6.56
CA PRO A 98 -8.40 16.37 5.80
C PRO A 98 -7.70 16.25 4.45
N VAL A 99 -8.18 17.03 3.48
CA VAL A 99 -7.55 17.10 2.15
C VAL A 99 -6.13 17.64 2.28
N GLY A 100 -5.18 17.01 1.59
CA GLY A 100 -3.79 17.43 1.57
C GLY A 100 -3.10 17.12 0.25
N ASP A 101 -1.79 17.29 0.24
CA ASP A 101 -0.89 16.79 -0.79
C ASP A 101 0.35 16.14 -0.16
N TRP A 102 1.12 15.41 -0.95
CA TRP A 102 2.47 15.02 -0.57
C TRP A 102 3.43 15.37 -1.69
N HIS A 103 4.66 15.68 -1.30
CA HIS A 103 5.73 16.01 -2.22
C HIS A 103 7.07 15.64 -1.60
N ARG A 104 8.14 15.73 -2.39
CA ARG A 104 9.51 15.56 -1.90
C ARG A 104 10.08 16.93 -1.54
N TRP A 105 10.38 17.14 -0.26
CA TRP A 105 11.08 18.34 0.20
C TRP A 105 12.58 18.11 0.05
N ALA A 106 13.24 18.97 -0.72
CA ALA A 106 14.70 18.97 -0.87
C ALA A 106 15.40 18.91 0.49
N GLY A 107 16.32 17.95 0.67
CA GLY A 107 17.08 17.76 1.92
C GLY A 107 16.35 17.06 3.06
N HIS A 108 15.02 16.90 3.00
CA HIS A 108 14.22 16.36 4.12
C HIS A 108 13.37 15.13 3.74
N GLY A 109 13.45 14.67 2.49
CA GLY A 109 12.72 13.49 2.04
C GLY A 109 11.25 13.77 1.72
N PRO A 110 10.39 12.75 1.65
CA PRO A 110 8.99 12.94 1.32
C PRO A 110 8.19 13.42 2.54
N VAL A 111 7.27 14.35 2.29
CA VAL A 111 6.52 15.08 3.33
C VAL A 111 5.05 15.19 2.93
N LEU A 112 4.17 14.80 3.86
CA LEU A 112 2.73 15.00 3.80
C LEU A 112 2.41 16.43 4.25
N ARG A 113 1.54 17.12 3.51
CA ARG A 113 1.10 18.48 3.77
C ARG A 113 -0.39 18.52 3.98
N LEU A 114 -0.79 19.02 5.14
CA LEU A 114 -2.19 19.20 5.52
C LEU A 114 -2.41 20.71 5.72
N PRO A 115 -2.91 21.43 4.70
CA PRO A 115 -3.24 22.86 4.83
C PRO A 115 -4.64 23.06 5.42
N GLU A 116 -4.79 24.09 6.26
CA GLU A 116 -6.06 24.54 6.82
C GLU A 116 -6.09 26.05 6.97
N ASN A 117 -7.27 26.64 6.82
CA ASN A 117 -7.46 28.08 6.92
C ASN A 117 -8.08 28.43 8.27
N PHE A 118 -7.42 29.32 8.99
CA PHE A 118 -7.89 29.81 10.29
C PHE A 118 -8.26 31.29 10.22
N ALA A 119 -9.06 31.71 11.20
CA ALA A 119 -9.25 33.13 11.48
C ALA A 119 -7.90 33.76 11.91
N PRO A 120 -7.66 35.06 11.61
CA PRO A 120 -6.39 35.71 11.92
C PRO A 120 -6.02 35.73 13.41
N ASP A 121 -7.02 35.64 14.29
CA ASP A 121 -6.93 35.69 15.75
C ASP A 121 -6.92 34.32 16.42
N VAL A 122 -6.80 33.23 15.65
CA VAL A 122 -6.73 31.86 16.20
C VAL A 122 -5.54 31.72 17.16
N ASP A 123 -5.75 31.03 18.28
CA ASP A 123 -4.67 30.71 19.20
C ASP A 123 -3.89 29.47 18.76
N ALA A 124 -2.62 29.38 19.19
CA ALA A 124 -1.74 28.27 18.84
C ALA A 124 -2.22 26.92 19.39
N GLY A 125 -2.97 26.89 20.51
CA GLY A 125 -3.52 25.67 21.09
C GLY A 125 -4.57 25.04 20.19
N THR A 126 -5.47 25.85 19.64
CA THR A 126 -6.48 25.42 18.66
C THR A 126 -5.82 24.85 17.40
N VAL A 127 -4.80 25.52 16.87
CA VAL A 127 -4.04 25.04 15.70
C VAL A 127 -3.38 23.70 15.98
N ARG A 128 -2.71 23.53 17.13
CA ARG A 128 -2.07 22.27 17.52
C ARG A 128 -3.09 21.14 17.74
N ALA A 129 -4.23 21.44 18.34
CA ALA A 129 -5.29 20.47 18.55
C ALA A 129 -5.89 19.99 17.22
N TRP A 130 -6.14 20.90 16.27
CA TRP A 130 -6.53 20.53 14.92
C TRP A 130 -5.47 19.68 14.23
N ALA A 131 -4.20 20.10 14.27
CA ALA A 131 -3.09 19.38 13.64
C ALA A 131 -2.95 17.95 14.18
N SER A 132 -3.09 17.77 15.50
CA SER A 132 -3.09 16.44 16.10
C SER A 132 -4.21 15.57 15.53
N ARG A 133 -5.45 16.05 15.54
CA ARG A 133 -6.60 15.30 15.02
C ARG A 133 -6.45 14.98 13.52
N ALA A 134 -5.92 15.93 12.75
CA ALA A 134 -5.66 15.74 11.34
C ALA A 134 -4.66 14.60 11.09
N VAL A 135 -3.55 14.59 11.84
CA VAL A 135 -2.55 13.51 11.76
C VAL A 135 -3.13 12.19 12.27
N ASP A 136 -3.87 12.19 13.38
CA ASP A 136 -4.53 11.00 13.93
C ASP A 136 -5.48 10.36 12.90
N ALA A 137 -6.24 11.17 12.17
CA ALA A 137 -7.14 10.69 11.10
C ALA A 137 -6.37 10.05 9.93
N VAL A 138 -5.23 10.63 9.53
CA VAL A 138 -4.36 10.03 8.50
C VAL A 138 -3.74 8.73 8.99
N GLU A 139 -3.27 8.68 10.24
CA GLU A 139 -2.72 7.45 10.84
C GLU A 139 -3.78 6.34 10.92
N ALA A 140 -5.02 6.68 11.27
CA ALA A 140 -6.14 5.75 11.27
C ALA A 140 -6.47 5.21 9.86
N LEU A 141 -6.44 6.07 8.84
CA LEU A 141 -6.60 5.63 7.45
C LEU A 141 -5.48 4.65 7.04
N LEU A 142 -4.22 4.98 7.35
CA LEU A 142 -3.08 4.12 7.05
C LEU A 142 -3.14 2.81 7.84
N ALA A 143 -3.66 2.81 9.06
CA ALA A 143 -3.88 1.58 9.83
C ALA A 143 -4.92 0.67 9.16
N ALA A 144 -6.06 1.22 8.74
CA ALA A 144 -7.08 0.48 8.01
C ALA A 144 -6.52 -0.13 6.70
N LEU A 145 -5.71 0.62 5.96
CA LEU A 145 -5.03 0.10 4.76
C LEU A 145 -4.06 -1.04 5.08
N ARG A 146 -3.34 -0.98 6.21
CA ARG A 146 -2.43 -2.05 6.64
C ARG A 146 -3.18 -3.32 7.01
N GLU A 147 -4.31 -3.20 7.70
CA GLU A 147 -5.18 -4.33 8.03
C GLU A 147 -5.71 -4.99 6.76
N GLU A 148 -6.26 -4.21 5.83
CA GLU A 148 -6.74 -4.71 4.55
C GLU A 148 -5.62 -5.36 3.71
N ALA A 149 -4.43 -4.76 3.68
CA ALA A 149 -3.27 -5.34 3.01
C ALA A 149 -2.83 -6.68 3.63
N ALA A 150 -2.94 -6.82 4.96
CA ALA A 150 -2.62 -8.05 5.66
C ALA A 150 -3.65 -9.16 5.37
N GLU A 151 -4.95 -8.84 5.43
CA GLU A 151 -6.03 -9.76 5.07
C GLU A 151 -5.87 -10.27 3.63
N GLU A 152 -5.63 -9.35 2.68
CA GLU A 152 -5.47 -9.68 1.27
C GLU A 152 -4.21 -10.49 1.01
N THR A 153 -3.09 -10.17 1.68
CA THR A 153 -1.84 -10.94 1.54
C THR A 153 -2.01 -12.36 2.06
N ALA A 154 -2.75 -12.57 3.15
CA ALA A 154 -3.03 -13.90 3.69
C ALA A 154 -3.88 -14.74 2.71
N ARG A 155 -4.93 -14.14 2.12
CA ARG A 155 -5.75 -14.80 1.09
C ARG A 155 -4.92 -15.14 -0.14
N LEU A 156 -4.16 -14.17 -0.63
CA LEU A 156 -3.32 -14.34 -1.81
C LEU A 156 -2.23 -15.41 -1.62
N SER A 157 -1.68 -15.54 -0.40
CA SER A 157 -0.75 -16.62 -0.08
C SER A 157 -1.39 -18.00 -0.29
N ALA A 158 -2.58 -18.23 0.28
CA ALA A 158 -3.29 -19.49 0.12
C ALA A 158 -3.59 -19.78 -1.36
N ASP A 159 -4.14 -18.80 -2.08
CA ASP A 159 -4.49 -18.94 -3.50
C ASP A 159 -3.25 -19.28 -4.37
N LEU A 160 -2.12 -18.61 -4.14
CA LEU A 160 -0.89 -18.85 -4.91
C LEU A 160 -0.24 -20.20 -4.58
N VAL A 161 -0.31 -20.65 -3.32
CA VAL A 161 0.18 -21.98 -2.93
C VAL A 161 -0.65 -23.08 -3.59
N ASP A 162 -1.98 -22.94 -3.59
CA ASP A 162 -2.86 -23.92 -4.23
C ASP A 162 -2.67 -23.93 -5.75
N LEU A 163 -2.52 -22.76 -6.38
CA LEU A 163 -2.18 -22.65 -7.80
C LEU A 163 -0.84 -23.32 -8.12
N ALA A 164 0.18 -23.12 -7.28
CA ALA A 164 1.48 -23.75 -7.47
C ALA A 164 1.41 -25.27 -7.36
N ARG A 165 0.62 -25.80 -6.40
CA ARG A 165 0.37 -27.25 -6.29
C ARG A 165 -0.32 -27.81 -7.52
N GLN A 166 -1.40 -27.18 -7.99
CA GLN A 166 -2.10 -27.60 -9.21
C GLN A 166 -1.17 -27.60 -10.42
N ARG A 167 -0.34 -26.56 -10.54
CA ARG A 167 0.65 -26.49 -11.61
C ARG A 167 1.68 -27.63 -11.52
N ALA A 168 2.15 -27.97 -10.33
CA ALA A 168 3.10 -29.07 -10.14
C ALA A 168 2.48 -30.41 -10.55
N GLU A 169 1.22 -30.66 -10.18
CA GLU A 169 0.48 -31.86 -10.61
C GLU A 169 0.32 -31.91 -12.13
N ASP A 170 -0.07 -30.79 -12.76
CA ASP A 170 -0.23 -30.71 -14.21
C ASP A 170 1.08 -30.95 -14.97
N LEU A 171 2.18 -30.35 -14.52
CA LEU A 171 3.49 -30.57 -15.13
C LEU A 171 3.99 -32.00 -14.93
N THR A 172 3.71 -32.61 -13.77
CA THR A 172 4.07 -34.00 -13.49
C THR A 172 3.28 -34.94 -14.40
N ARG A 173 1.97 -34.71 -14.55
CA ARG A 173 1.11 -35.48 -15.45
C ARG A 173 1.55 -35.34 -16.91
N ARG A 174 1.94 -34.14 -17.34
CA ARG A 174 2.49 -33.90 -18.69
C ARG A 174 3.80 -34.67 -18.90
N ARG A 175 4.74 -34.60 -17.97
CA ARG A 175 6.02 -35.36 -18.06
C ARG A 175 5.77 -36.87 -18.12
N ALA A 176 4.84 -37.39 -17.32
CA ALA A 176 4.46 -38.81 -17.35
C ALA A 176 3.84 -39.20 -18.70
N LEU A 177 2.91 -38.40 -19.21
CA LEU A 177 2.28 -38.63 -20.52
C LEU A 177 3.31 -38.56 -21.66
N GLU A 178 4.24 -37.61 -21.65
CA GLU A 178 5.32 -37.51 -22.63
C GLU A 178 6.23 -38.75 -22.58
N ALA A 179 6.52 -39.27 -21.38
CA ALA A 179 7.28 -40.50 -21.23
C ALA A 179 6.52 -41.74 -21.72
N GLU A 180 5.20 -41.81 -21.50
CA GLU A 180 4.33 -42.90 -21.96
C GLU A 180 4.10 -42.88 -23.48
N LEU A 181 3.89 -41.70 -24.06
CA LEU A 181 3.70 -41.53 -25.51
C LEU A 181 5.02 -41.74 -26.28
N GLY A 182 6.18 -41.52 -25.65
CA GLY A 182 7.48 -41.64 -26.30
C GLY A 182 7.69 -40.62 -27.42
N THR A 183 8.70 -40.85 -28.28
CA THR A 183 8.88 -40.10 -29.53
C THR A 183 8.15 -40.79 -30.69
N GLY A 184 7.07 -40.17 -31.18
CA GLY A 184 6.51 -40.40 -32.51
C GLY A 184 5.10 -41.02 -32.56
N ILE A 185 4.46 -40.79 -33.69
CA ILE A 185 3.61 -41.80 -34.35
C ILE A 185 4.56 -42.60 -35.25
#